data_AF-A0A929EPX0-F1
#
_entry.id   AF-A0A929EPX0-F1
#
_cell.length_a   1.000
_cell.length_b   1.000
_cell.length_c   1.000
_cell.angle_alpha   90.00
_cell.angle_beta   90.00
_cell.angle_gamma   90.00
#
_symmetry.space_group_name_H-M   'P 1'
#
loop_
_entity.id
_entity.type
_entity.pdbx_description
1 polymer ?
#
loop_
_entity_poly.entity_id
_entity_poly.type
_entity_poly.pdbx_seq_one_letter_code
_entity_poly.pdbx_strand_id
1 'polypeptide(L)'
;GLMVLVLDLGRPDRLIVAMTVYNFKSIFAWNMIFYNGFFLIVGIYAWTMLQRSMNKYSRIAGFSAFIWRLALTTGTGSIFGFLVARQAYDAAIMGPMFVVMSFSFGLAVFLLIVIATYKWTDRPLGDATFMRLKNLLGVFVAGVLYFVVAQHLTNLYATEHHGVEAFILRDGGIFTQLFWYGQIIMGGLIPLALIYHPTTGKSRTAISIASILIVLGGLIQMYVIIIGGQAYPLELFPGKEVSSSFFDGVVNSYTPTLAEALLGIGGFAVTLFMVAFAVKILKFLPVSLADEAVDPHHSK
;
A
#
# COMPACT_ATOMS: atom_id res chain seq x y z
N GLY A 1 -9.59 6.32 0.28
CA GLY A 1 -9.63 5.23 1.26
C GLY A 1 -11.05 4.99 1.74
N LEU A 2 -11.41 5.48 2.93
CA LEU A 2 -12.72 5.22 3.54
C LEU A 2 -13.92 5.58 2.67
N MET A 3 -13.87 6.70 1.94
CA MET A 3 -14.96 7.07 1.01
C MET A 3 -15.27 5.98 -0.02
N VAL A 4 -14.23 5.34 -0.57
CA VAL A 4 -14.39 4.25 -1.54
C VAL A 4 -15.00 3.02 -0.87
N LEU A 5 -14.54 2.67 0.34
CA LEU A 5 -15.11 1.56 1.12
C LEU A 5 -16.58 1.75 1.45
N VAL A 6 -17.00 2.97 1.81
CA VAL A 6 -18.40 3.29 2.10
C VAL A 6 -19.27 3.11 0.85
N LEU A 7 -18.78 3.49 -0.32
CA LEU A 7 -19.52 3.35 -1.58
C LEU A 7 -19.53 1.90 -2.10
N ASP A 8 -18.54 1.11 -1.73
CA ASP A 8 -18.43 -0.32 -2.09
C ASP A 8 -19.28 -1.23 -1.17
N LEU A 9 -19.63 -0.75 0.02
CA LEU A 9 -20.53 -1.48 0.93
C LEU A 9 -21.93 -1.59 0.30
N GLY A 10 -22.39 -2.82 0.06
CA GLY A 10 -23.74 -3.06 -0.47
C GLY A 10 -24.88 -2.54 0.43
N ARG A 11 -24.60 -2.24 1.71
CA ARG A 11 -25.53 -1.63 2.67
C ARG A 11 -24.81 -0.58 3.55
N PRO A 12 -24.53 0.62 3.01
CA PRO A 12 -23.79 1.64 3.74
C PRO A 12 -24.59 2.20 4.93
N ASP A 13 -25.92 2.09 4.89
CA ASP A 13 -26.84 2.40 5.99
C ASP A 13 -26.48 1.67 7.29
N ARG A 14 -25.94 0.45 7.18
CA ARG A 14 -25.61 -0.40 8.34
C ARG A 14 -24.25 -0.14 8.96
N LEU A 15 -23.44 0.78 8.41
CA LEU A 15 -22.15 1.16 9.00
C LEU A 15 -22.30 1.64 10.44
N ILE A 16 -23.41 2.30 10.77
CA ILE A 16 -23.69 2.76 12.14
C ILE A 16 -23.70 1.59 13.12
N VAL A 17 -24.21 0.43 12.73
CA VAL A 17 -24.22 -0.77 13.56
C VAL A 17 -22.80 -1.29 13.78
N ALA A 18 -21.98 -1.33 12.73
CA ALA A 18 -20.56 -1.70 12.85
C ALA A 18 -19.74 -0.73 13.71
N MET A 19 -20.18 0.52 13.85
CA MET A 19 -19.57 1.55 14.73
C MET A 19 -20.08 1.52 16.18
N THR A 20 -21.17 0.80 16.46
CA THR A 20 -21.83 0.81 17.78
C THR A 20 -21.83 -0.55 18.46
N VAL A 21 -21.85 -1.64 17.69
CA VAL A 21 -21.83 -3.01 18.18
C VAL A 21 -20.55 -3.70 17.70
N TYR A 22 -19.56 -3.77 18.59
CA TYR A 22 -18.25 -4.34 18.27
C TYR A 22 -18.16 -5.83 18.63
N ASN A 23 -17.74 -6.65 17.66
CA ASN A 23 -17.29 -8.01 17.90
C ASN A 23 -15.75 -8.06 17.89
N PHE A 24 -15.12 -8.02 19.07
CA PHE A 24 -13.66 -8.02 19.21
C PHE A 24 -12.97 -9.31 18.75
N LYS A 25 -13.71 -10.38 18.43
CA LYS A 25 -13.12 -11.56 17.75
C LYS A 25 -12.93 -11.34 16.25
N SER A 26 -13.60 -10.34 15.67
CA SER A 26 -13.50 -10.03 14.24
C SER A 26 -12.40 -9.01 13.97
N ILE A 27 -11.48 -9.35 13.07
CA ILE A 27 -10.45 -8.43 12.58
C ILE A 27 -11.04 -7.19 11.89
N PHE A 28 -12.23 -7.31 11.30
CA PHE A 28 -12.94 -6.17 10.70
C PHE A 28 -13.37 -5.14 11.75
N ALA A 29 -13.81 -5.59 12.94
CA ALA A 29 -14.18 -4.68 14.03
C ALA A 29 -12.96 -3.91 14.56
N TRP A 30 -11.80 -4.58 14.70
CA TRP A 30 -10.54 -3.94 15.05
C TRP A 30 -10.11 -2.88 14.04
N ASN A 31 -10.22 -3.19 12.75
CA ASN A 31 -9.90 -2.22 11.70
C ASN A 31 -10.76 -0.96 11.78
N MET A 32 -12.06 -1.08 12.12
CA MET A 32 -12.93 0.10 12.31
C MET A 32 -12.42 1.01 13.43
N ILE A 33 -11.94 0.43 14.54
CA ILE A 33 -11.33 1.18 15.64
C ILE A 33 -10.00 1.82 15.20
N PHE A 34 -9.16 1.06 14.48
CA PHE A 34 -7.88 1.57 13.99
C PHE A 34 -8.08 2.76 13.03
N TYR A 35 -9.01 2.68 12.09
CA TYR A 35 -9.29 3.79 11.16
C TYR A 35 -9.72 5.05 11.90
N ASN A 36 -10.73 4.97 12.76
CA ASN A 36 -11.22 6.12 13.52
C ASN A 36 -10.14 6.73 14.43
N GLY A 37 -9.40 5.87 15.15
CA GLY A 37 -8.28 6.31 15.99
C GLY A 37 -7.17 6.97 15.19
N PHE A 38 -6.88 6.47 13.97
CA PHE A 38 -5.85 7.06 13.12
C PHE A 38 -6.22 8.46 12.65
N PHE A 39 -7.48 8.68 12.24
CA PHE A 39 -7.96 10.01 11.87
C PHE A 39 -7.85 11.00 13.03
N LEU A 40 -8.24 10.58 14.25
CA LEU A 40 -8.12 11.42 15.43
C LEU A 40 -6.66 11.78 15.73
N ILE A 41 -5.75 10.79 15.73
CA ILE A 41 -4.34 11.00 16.04
C ILE A 41 -3.66 11.87 14.97
N VAL A 42 -3.95 11.66 13.69
CA VAL A 42 -3.43 12.49 12.60
C VAL A 42 -3.99 13.91 12.68
N GLY A 43 -5.25 14.09 13.06
CA GLY A 43 -5.85 15.39 13.31
C GLY A 43 -5.14 16.14 14.46
N ILE A 44 -4.87 15.45 15.57
CA ILE A 44 -4.08 15.99 16.69
C ILE A 44 -2.66 16.34 16.23
N TYR A 45 -2.01 15.46 15.46
CA TYR A 45 -0.67 15.72 14.95
C TYR A 45 -0.64 16.97 14.05
N ALA A 46 -1.55 17.07 13.08
CA ALA A 46 -1.67 18.25 12.22
C ALA A 46 -1.94 19.53 13.03
N TRP A 47 -2.82 19.47 14.04
CA TRP A 47 -3.09 20.60 14.93
C TRP A 47 -1.86 21.04 15.72
N THR A 48 -1.09 20.09 16.28
CA THR A 48 0.16 20.44 17.00
C THR A 48 1.19 21.11 16.10
N MET A 49 1.24 20.74 14.81
CA MET A 49 2.14 21.35 13.83
C MET A 49 1.71 22.77 13.45
N LEU A 50 0.40 23.02 13.32
CA LEU A 50 -0.14 24.33 12.95
C LEU A 50 -0.10 25.33 14.11
N GLN A 51 -0.32 24.86 15.35
CA GLN A 51 -0.39 25.73 16.52
C GLN A 51 0.99 25.92 17.16
N ARG A 52 1.53 27.14 17.07
CA ARG A 52 2.90 27.47 17.55
C ARG A 52 3.16 27.08 19.01
N SER A 53 2.17 27.22 19.90
CA SER A 53 2.32 26.86 21.32
C SER A 53 2.37 25.35 21.58
N MET A 54 1.81 24.55 20.67
CA MET A 54 1.71 23.09 20.80
C MET A 54 2.78 22.34 20.00
N ASN A 55 3.59 23.04 19.21
CA ASN A 55 4.65 22.47 18.38
C ASN A 55 5.65 21.62 19.21
N LYS A 56 5.86 21.96 20.49
CA LYS A 56 6.66 21.12 21.42
C LYS A 56 6.17 19.66 21.53
N TYR A 57 4.88 19.40 21.29
CA TYR A 57 4.29 18.07 21.34
C TYR A 57 4.24 17.37 19.98
N SER A 58 4.59 18.05 18.88
CA SER A 58 4.52 17.48 17.53
C SER A 58 5.39 16.23 17.36
N ARG A 59 6.54 16.16 18.03
CA ARG A 59 7.38 14.94 18.01
C ARG A 59 6.65 13.74 18.62
N ILE A 60 5.99 13.92 19.76
CA ILE A 60 5.26 12.86 20.46
C ILE A 60 4.03 12.46 19.65
N ALA A 61 3.23 13.44 19.21
CA ALA A 61 2.04 13.19 18.39
C ALA A 61 2.40 12.48 17.07
N GLY A 62 3.49 12.89 16.41
CA GLY A 62 3.99 12.24 15.20
C GLY A 62 4.45 10.80 15.44
N PHE A 63 5.15 10.53 16.55
CA PHE A 63 5.54 9.17 16.91
C PHE A 63 4.32 8.29 17.22
N SER A 64 3.33 8.81 17.95
CA SER A 64 2.05 8.10 18.19
C SER A 64 1.31 7.81 16.89
N ALA A 65 1.27 8.78 15.96
CA ALA A 65 0.69 8.59 14.63
C ALA A 65 1.42 7.49 13.84
N PHE A 66 2.75 7.43 13.94
CA PHE A 66 3.56 6.40 13.31
C PHE A 66 3.27 5.00 13.88
N ILE A 67 3.26 4.83 15.21
CA ILE A 67 2.93 3.54 15.84
C ILE A 67 1.51 3.10 15.48
N TRP A 68 0.55 4.02 15.51
CA TRP A 68 -0.82 3.72 15.14
C TRP A 68 -0.95 3.35 13.66
N ARG A 69 -0.18 4.00 12.77
CA ARG A 69 -0.11 3.63 11.36
C ARG A 69 0.39 2.18 11.18
N LEU A 70 1.40 1.76 11.93
CA LEU A 70 1.90 0.39 11.89
C LEU A 70 0.82 -0.61 12.33
N ALA A 71 0.12 -0.33 13.43
CA ALA A 71 -0.97 -1.16 13.92
C ALA A 71 -2.12 -1.26 12.91
N LEU A 72 -2.56 -0.13 12.35
CA LEU A 72 -3.63 -0.08 11.34
C LEU A 72 -3.28 -0.88 10.09
N THR A 73 -2.06 -0.71 9.57
CA THR A 73 -1.62 -1.40 8.35
C THR A 73 -1.46 -2.89 8.60
N THR A 74 -0.91 -3.28 9.75
CA THR A 74 -0.83 -4.68 10.17
C THR A 74 -2.23 -5.27 10.28
N GLY A 75 -3.18 -4.58 10.93
CA GLY A 75 -4.57 -4.99 11.03
C GLY A 75 -5.25 -5.19 9.68
N THR A 76 -4.89 -4.39 8.67
CA THR A 76 -5.37 -4.55 7.29
C THR A 76 -4.77 -5.80 6.63
N GLY A 77 -3.45 -6.00 6.73
CA GLY A 77 -2.79 -7.21 6.20
C GLY A 77 -3.27 -8.49 6.88
N SER A 78 -3.57 -8.42 8.18
CA SER A 78 -4.14 -9.52 8.96
C SER A 78 -5.57 -9.90 8.55
N ILE A 79 -6.32 -9.04 7.85
CA ILE A 79 -7.61 -9.44 7.26
C ILE A 79 -7.39 -10.60 6.29
N PHE A 80 -6.34 -10.50 5.46
CA PHE A 80 -5.94 -11.58 4.57
C PHE A 80 -5.29 -12.68 5.40
N GLY A 81 -4.26 -12.37 6.18
CA GLY A 81 -3.47 -13.36 6.95
C GLY A 81 -4.26 -14.28 7.89
N PHE A 82 -5.47 -13.90 8.32
CA PHE A 82 -6.32 -14.71 9.21
C PHE A 82 -7.54 -15.31 8.50
N LEU A 83 -7.65 -15.17 7.17
CA LEU A 83 -8.72 -15.77 6.39
C LEU A 83 -8.38 -17.24 6.08
N VAL A 84 -8.31 -18.07 7.13
CA VAL A 84 -7.89 -19.48 7.11
C VAL A 84 -8.62 -20.30 6.05
N ALA A 85 -9.87 -19.95 5.73
CA ALA A 85 -10.65 -20.64 4.72
C ALA A 85 -9.99 -20.62 3.31
N ARG A 86 -9.17 -19.62 2.99
CA ARG A 86 -8.48 -19.52 1.69
C ARG A 86 -6.98 -19.77 1.86
N GLN A 87 -6.50 -20.85 1.26
CA GLN A 87 -5.09 -21.23 1.20
C GLN A 87 -4.16 -20.10 0.71
N ALA A 88 -4.64 -19.23 -0.20
CA ALA A 88 -3.88 -18.07 -0.67
C ALA A 88 -3.62 -16.99 0.41
N TYR A 89 -4.42 -16.99 1.48
CA TYR A 89 -4.43 -15.95 2.51
C TYR A 89 -4.00 -16.45 3.89
N ASP A 90 -3.78 -17.75 4.07
CA ASP A 90 -3.38 -18.32 5.36
C ASP A 90 -1.87 -18.16 5.63
N ALA A 91 -1.42 -16.91 5.73
CA ALA A 91 -0.03 -16.59 5.98
C ALA A 91 0.12 -15.43 6.98
N ALA A 92 0.66 -15.72 8.17
CA ALA A 92 0.93 -14.72 9.20
C ALA A 92 1.86 -13.59 8.73
N ILE A 93 2.68 -13.86 7.71
CA ILE A 93 3.60 -12.89 7.09
C ILE A 93 2.87 -11.72 6.39
N MET A 94 1.57 -11.87 6.08
CA MET A 94 0.76 -10.84 5.43
C MET A 94 0.73 -9.53 6.21
N GLY A 95 0.61 -9.56 7.54
CA GLY A 95 0.60 -8.34 8.37
C GLY A 95 1.85 -7.48 8.16
N PRO A 96 3.06 -8.01 8.46
CA PRO A 96 4.33 -7.33 8.21
C PRO A 96 4.56 -6.96 6.74
N MET A 97 4.19 -7.83 5.80
CA MET A 97 4.34 -7.56 4.37
C MET A 97 3.54 -6.33 3.94
N PHE A 98 2.29 -6.19 4.39
CA PHE A 98 1.45 -5.01 4.10
C PHE A 98 2.06 -3.72 4.66
N VAL A 99 2.75 -3.78 5.80
CA VAL A 99 3.47 -2.63 6.36
C VAL A 99 4.59 -2.18 5.41
N VAL A 100 5.41 -3.11 4.94
CA VAL A 100 6.52 -2.77 4.03
C VAL A 100 6.01 -2.30 2.66
N MET A 101 4.96 -2.94 2.14
CA MET A 101 4.29 -2.50 0.91
C MET A 101 3.72 -1.07 1.05
N SER A 102 3.06 -0.76 2.17
CA SER A 102 2.54 0.58 2.46
C SER A 102 3.64 1.64 2.50
N PHE A 103 4.83 1.32 3.03
CA PHE A 103 5.96 2.23 2.98
C PHE A 103 6.52 2.40 1.56
N SER A 104 6.66 1.32 0.80
CA SER A 104 7.14 1.36 -0.58
C SER A 104 6.23 2.22 -1.47
N PHE A 105 4.93 1.88 -1.54
CA PHE A 105 3.97 2.58 -2.39
C PHE A 105 3.74 4.02 -1.91
N GLY A 106 3.63 4.21 -0.59
CA GLY A 106 3.46 5.53 0.00
C GLY A 106 4.64 6.46 -0.27
N LEU A 107 5.87 5.96 -0.17
CA LEU A 107 7.06 6.75 -0.45
C LEU A 107 7.22 7.05 -1.95
N ALA A 108 6.88 6.10 -2.82
CA ALA A 108 6.86 6.33 -4.27
C ALA A 108 5.90 7.47 -4.66
N VAL A 109 4.66 7.42 -4.17
CA VAL A 109 3.67 8.50 -4.37
C VAL A 109 4.15 9.82 -3.76
N PHE A 110 4.73 9.77 -2.56
CA PHE A 110 5.28 10.96 -1.89
C PHE A 110 6.37 11.63 -2.74
N LEU A 111 7.33 10.88 -3.27
CA LEU A 111 8.37 11.43 -4.14
C LEU A 111 7.78 12.09 -5.39
N LEU A 112 6.77 11.47 -6.03
CA LEU A 112 6.09 12.05 -7.19
C LEU A 112 5.42 13.38 -6.84
N ILE A 113 4.71 13.45 -5.71
CA ILE A 113 4.03 14.67 -5.25
C ILE A 113 5.05 15.76 -4.91
N VAL A 114 6.15 15.43 -4.25
CA VAL A 114 7.22 16.40 -3.92
C VAL A 114 7.82 16.98 -5.20
N ILE A 115 8.20 16.14 -6.17
CA ILE A 115 8.75 16.59 -7.46
C ILE A 115 7.75 17.49 -8.19
N ALA A 116 6.48 17.07 -8.28
CA ALA A 116 5.45 17.84 -8.97
C ALA A 116 5.21 19.19 -8.30
N THR A 117 5.08 19.22 -6.97
CA THR A 117 4.74 20.44 -6.24
C THR A 117 5.87 21.45 -6.25
N TYR A 118 7.12 21.01 -6.10
CA TYR A 118 8.29 21.89 -6.14
C TYR A 118 8.51 22.45 -7.55
N LYS A 119 8.25 21.65 -8.60
CA LYS A 119 8.29 22.11 -9.99
C LYS A 119 7.18 23.12 -10.30
N TRP A 120 5.97 22.93 -9.76
CA TRP A 120 4.85 23.87 -10.00
C TRP A 120 4.91 25.15 -9.18
N THR A 121 5.69 25.16 -8.09
CA THR A 121 5.83 26.33 -7.20
C THR A 121 7.19 27.02 -7.35
N ASP A 122 7.99 26.61 -8.33
CA ASP A 122 9.35 27.10 -8.60
C ASP A 122 10.24 27.14 -7.35
N ARG A 123 10.08 26.15 -6.46
CA ARG A 123 10.86 26.04 -5.21
C ARG A 123 12.10 25.18 -5.41
N PRO A 124 13.25 25.56 -4.81
CA PRO A 124 14.43 24.71 -4.83
C PRO A 124 14.19 23.44 -4.01
N LEU A 125 14.44 22.30 -4.65
CA LEU A 125 14.47 20.99 -4.01
C LEU A 125 15.94 20.57 -3.91
N GLY A 126 16.46 20.44 -2.69
CA GLY A 126 17.81 19.97 -2.43
C GLY A 126 17.97 18.48 -2.72
N ASP A 127 19.17 18.09 -3.11
CA ASP A 127 19.47 16.70 -3.49
C ASP A 127 19.77 15.83 -2.26
N ALA A 128 20.26 16.40 -1.15
CA ALA A 128 20.70 15.60 0.00
C ALA A 128 19.54 14.83 0.65
N THR A 129 18.44 15.52 0.97
CA THR A 129 17.24 14.89 1.57
C THR A 129 16.54 13.98 0.56
N PHE A 130 16.44 14.44 -0.69
CA PHE A 130 15.76 13.70 -1.75
C PHE A 130 16.47 12.38 -2.08
N MET A 131 17.80 12.37 -2.16
CA MET A 131 18.58 11.15 -2.41
C MET A 131 18.52 10.16 -1.24
N ARG A 132 18.44 10.63 0.01
CA ARG A 132 18.19 9.77 1.17
C ARG A 132 16.84 9.08 1.08
N LEU A 133 15.78 9.83 0.74
CA LEU A 133 14.43 9.27 0.54
C LEU A 133 14.39 8.27 -0.62
N LYS A 134 15.07 8.57 -1.72
CA LYS A 134 15.21 7.67 -2.86
C LYS A 134 15.93 6.36 -2.49
N ASN A 135 17.01 6.42 -1.73
CA ASN A 135 17.70 5.21 -1.25
C ASN A 135 16.82 4.40 -0.29
N LEU A 136 16.05 5.08 0.57
CA LEU A 136 15.07 4.43 1.46
C LEU A 136 13.95 3.75 0.66
N LEU A 137 13.49 4.35 -0.45
CA LEU A 137 12.53 3.71 -1.36
C LEU A 137 13.09 2.40 -1.92
N GLY A 138 14.35 2.40 -2.37
CA GLY A 138 15.03 1.18 -2.82
C GLY A 138 15.06 0.09 -1.74
N VAL A 139 15.34 0.45 -0.48
CA VAL A 139 15.31 -0.50 0.65
C VAL A 139 13.91 -1.07 0.86
N PHE A 140 12.85 -0.25 0.78
CA PHE A 140 11.48 -0.75 0.91
C PHE A 140 11.08 -1.66 -0.24
N VAL A 141 11.45 -1.35 -1.49
CA VAL A 141 11.18 -2.23 -2.64
C VAL A 141 11.89 -3.57 -2.48
N ALA A 142 13.16 -3.56 -2.09
CA ALA A 142 13.90 -4.79 -1.79
C ALA A 142 13.27 -5.58 -0.64
N GLY A 143 12.78 -4.87 0.39
CA GLY A 143 12.03 -5.46 1.49
C GLY A 143 10.74 -6.14 1.01
N VAL A 144 9.95 -5.50 0.14
CA VAL A 144 8.75 -6.11 -0.45
C VAL A 144 9.13 -7.40 -1.19
N LEU A 145 10.15 -7.36 -2.06
CA LEU A 145 10.60 -8.55 -2.80
C LEU A 145 11.04 -9.67 -1.86
N TYR A 146 11.77 -9.34 -0.79
CA TYR A 146 12.15 -10.31 0.23
C TYR A 146 10.93 -10.97 0.88
N PHE A 147 9.92 -10.17 1.29
CA PHE A 147 8.70 -10.71 1.90
C PHE A 147 7.89 -11.57 0.92
N VAL A 148 7.83 -11.18 -0.36
CA VAL A 148 7.21 -12.00 -1.43
C VAL A 148 7.92 -13.34 -1.57
N VAL A 149 9.26 -13.33 -1.67
CA VAL A 149 10.05 -14.56 -1.77
C VAL A 149 9.85 -15.42 -0.52
N ALA A 150 9.91 -14.83 0.67
CA ALA A 150 9.71 -15.55 1.92
C ALA A 150 8.33 -16.20 1.98
N GLN A 151 7.26 -15.47 1.62
CA GLN A 151 5.89 -15.98 1.57
C GLN A 151 5.78 -17.20 0.64
N HIS A 152 6.15 -17.05 -0.63
CA HIS A 152 6.02 -18.14 -1.61
C HIS A 152 6.93 -19.32 -1.27
N LEU A 153 8.14 -19.08 -0.79
CA LEU A 153 9.03 -20.15 -0.34
C LEU A 153 8.40 -20.93 0.82
N THR A 154 7.87 -20.25 1.84
CA THR A 154 7.23 -20.95 2.97
C THR A 154 5.99 -21.73 2.54
N ASN A 155 5.20 -21.20 1.60
CA ASN A 155 4.03 -21.89 1.06
C ASN A 155 4.42 -23.12 0.24
N LEU A 156 5.54 -23.08 -0.50
CA LEU A 156 6.03 -24.27 -1.22
C LEU A 156 6.46 -25.41 -0.30
N TYR A 157 6.72 -25.17 0.99
CA TYR A 157 6.96 -26.26 1.96
C TYR A 157 5.65 -26.87 2.50
N ALA A 158 4.54 -26.13 2.47
CA ALA A 158 3.24 -26.60 2.91
C ALA A 158 2.51 -27.30 1.76
N THR A 159 2.27 -28.61 1.87
CA THR A 159 1.62 -29.40 0.81
C THR A 159 0.21 -28.91 0.49
N GLU A 160 -0.49 -28.33 1.46
CA GLU A 160 -1.81 -27.70 1.27
C GLU A 160 -1.76 -26.49 0.32
N HIS A 161 -0.64 -25.78 0.23
CA HIS A 161 -0.53 -24.57 -0.58
C HIS A 161 0.02 -24.82 -1.99
N HIS A 162 0.43 -26.05 -2.33
CA HIS A 162 1.05 -26.38 -3.61
C HIS A 162 0.16 -26.05 -4.81
N GLY A 163 -1.15 -26.23 -4.69
CA GLY A 163 -2.11 -25.91 -5.76
C GLY A 163 -2.18 -24.40 -6.05
N VAL A 164 -2.32 -23.59 -5.00
CA VAL A 164 -2.33 -22.12 -5.11
C VAL A 164 -1.00 -21.59 -5.63
N GLU A 165 0.12 -22.14 -5.14
CA GLU A 165 1.45 -21.73 -5.58
C GLU A 165 1.70 -22.09 -7.06
N ALA A 166 1.28 -23.28 -7.51
CA ALA A 166 1.35 -23.63 -8.92
C ALA A 166 0.48 -22.70 -9.77
N PHE A 167 -0.71 -22.34 -9.31
CA PHE A 167 -1.59 -21.39 -9.97
C PHE A 167 -0.94 -20.00 -10.09
N ILE A 168 -0.40 -19.42 -9.02
CA ILE A 168 0.20 -18.09 -9.09
C ILE A 168 1.50 -18.12 -9.89
N LEU A 169 2.36 -19.12 -9.68
CA LEU A 169 3.74 -19.10 -10.20
C LEU A 169 3.89 -19.71 -11.61
N ARG A 170 2.99 -20.59 -12.05
CA ARG A 170 3.15 -21.34 -13.31
C ARG A 170 1.90 -21.42 -14.18
N ASP A 171 0.77 -21.84 -13.62
CA ASP A 171 -0.37 -22.37 -14.40
C ASP A 171 -1.59 -21.41 -14.48
N GLY A 172 -1.59 -20.29 -13.76
CA GLY A 172 -2.72 -19.38 -13.61
C GLY A 172 -2.89 -18.35 -14.73
N GLY A 173 -2.19 -18.50 -15.84
CA GLY A 173 -2.34 -17.65 -17.03
C GLY A 173 -2.05 -16.17 -16.75
N ILE A 174 -3.09 -15.33 -16.78
CA ILE A 174 -2.95 -13.89 -16.54
C ILE A 174 -2.37 -13.58 -15.16
N PHE A 175 -2.73 -14.35 -14.12
CA PHE A 175 -2.23 -14.13 -12.77
C PHE A 175 -0.73 -14.39 -12.68
N THR A 176 -0.24 -15.44 -13.36
CA THR A 176 1.19 -15.74 -13.47
C THR A 176 1.95 -14.67 -14.23
N GLN A 177 1.40 -14.15 -15.33
CA GLN A 177 2.01 -13.05 -16.07
C GLN A 177 2.06 -11.76 -15.24
N LEU A 178 0.97 -11.44 -14.53
CA LEU A 178 0.90 -10.29 -13.63
C LEU A 178 1.89 -10.41 -12.48
N PHE A 179 2.06 -11.60 -11.91
CA PHE A 179 3.04 -11.86 -10.87
C PHE A 179 4.47 -11.61 -11.39
N TRP A 180 4.91 -12.33 -12.42
CA TRP A 180 6.30 -12.27 -12.89
C TRP A 180 6.63 -10.96 -13.60
N TYR A 181 5.87 -10.59 -14.63
CA TYR A 181 6.19 -9.41 -15.44
C TYR A 181 5.72 -8.12 -14.76
N GLY A 182 4.53 -8.15 -14.15
CA GLY A 182 3.92 -6.97 -13.55
C GLY A 182 4.52 -6.59 -12.20
N GLN A 183 4.41 -7.48 -11.22
CA GLN A 183 4.89 -7.23 -9.87
C GLN A 183 6.42 -7.36 -9.76
N ILE A 184 6.99 -8.50 -10.15
CA ILE A 184 8.42 -8.79 -9.90
C ILE A 184 9.31 -7.93 -10.79
N ILE A 185 9.15 -8.00 -12.11
CA ILE A 185 10.02 -7.30 -13.06
C ILE A 185 9.72 -5.80 -13.07
N MET A 186 8.48 -5.41 -13.42
CA MET A 186 8.12 -4.00 -13.56
C MET A 186 8.04 -3.27 -12.21
N GLY A 187 7.43 -3.87 -11.18
CA GLY A 187 7.28 -3.24 -9.86
C GLY A 187 8.50 -3.33 -8.95
N GLY A 188 9.37 -4.31 -9.16
CA GLY A 188 10.49 -4.62 -8.26
C GLY A 188 11.86 -4.41 -8.87
N LEU A 189 12.24 -5.26 -9.84
CA LEU A 189 13.61 -5.33 -10.36
C LEU A 189 13.99 -4.09 -11.19
N ILE A 190 13.12 -3.64 -12.11
CA ILE A 190 13.39 -2.45 -12.94
C ILE A 190 13.55 -1.20 -12.07
N PRO A 191 12.66 -0.88 -11.11
CA PRO A 191 12.83 0.26 -10.23
C PRO A 191 14.09 0.19 -9.38
N LEU A 192 14.44 -0.99 -8.84
CA LEU A 192 15.69 -1.17 -8.09
C LEU A 192 16.92 -0.88 -8.96
N ALA A 193 16.94 -1.39 -10.20
CA ALA A 193 18.00 -1.09 -11.14
C ALA A 193 18.09 0.41 -11.42
N LEU A 194 16.96 1.09 -11.69
CA LEU A 194 16.94 2.53 -11.95
C LEU A 194 17.42 3.37 -10.74
N ILE A 195 17.01 2.99 -9.53
CA ILE A 195 17.35 3.66 -8.27
C ILE A 195 18.85 3.49 -7.97
N TYR A 196 19.40 2.28 -8.03
CA TYR A 196 20.79 2.04 -7.61
C TYR A 196 21.84 2.18 -8.71
N HIS A 197 21.43 2.32 -9.98
CA HIS A 197 22.39 2.48 -11.08
C HIS A 197 23.10 3.85 -11.02
N PRO A 198 24.44 3.91 -11.27
CA PRO A 198 25.25 5.11 -11.04
C PRO A 198 24.83 6.37 -11.81
N THR A 199 24.26 6.19 -13.02
CA THR A 199 23.86 7.31 -13.90
C THR A 199 22.40 7.69 -13.73
N THR A 200 21.48 6.72 -13.73
CA THR A 200 20.03 6.95 -13.61
C THR A 200 19.63 7.31 -12.19
N GLY A 201 20.33 6.78 -11.18
CA GLY A 201 20.04 7.03 -9.77
C GLY A 201 20.24 8.48 -9.32
N LYS A 202 20.86 9.34 -10.14
CA LYS A 202 20.99 10.78 -9.88
C LYS A 202 19.93 11.61 -10.62
N SER A 203 19.29 11.02 -11.63
CA SER A 203 18.30 11.72 -12.46
C SER A 203 16.92 11.72 -11.79
N ARG A 204 16.38 12.91 -11.56
CA ARG A 204 15.02 13.08 -11.01
C ARG A 204 13.95 12.45 -11.91
N THR A 205 14.14 12.49 -13.23
CA THR A 205 13.23 11.87 -14.19
C THR A 205 13.23 10.34 -14.05
N ALA A 206 14.41 9.72 -13.92
CA ALA A 206 14.51 8.28 -13.72
C ALA A 206 13.89 7.84 -12.38
N ILE A 207 14.06 8.65 -11.33
CA ILE A 207 13.44 8.41 -10.02
C ILE A 207 11.91 8.52 -10.11
N SER A 208 11.37 9.49 -10.85
CA SER A 208 9.93 9.57 -11.12
C SER A 208 9.41 8.36 -11.87
N ILE A 209 10.13 7.91 -12.91
CA ILE A 209 9.77 6.69 -13.66
C ILE A 209 9.76 5.48 -12.72
N ALA A 210 10.81 5.30 -11.92
CA ALA A 210 10.89 4.23 -10.93
C ALA A 210 9.71 4.27 -9.94
N SER A 211 9.35 5.45 -9.41
CA SER A 211 8.19 5.61 -8.53
C SER A 211 6.87 5.25 -9.20
N ILE A 212 6.66 5.62 -10.47
CA ILE A 212 5.45 5.25 -11.22
C ILE A 212 5.37 3.72 -11.39
N LEU A 213 6.48 3.10 -11.77
CA LEU A 213 6.55 1.64 -11.95
C LEU A 213 6.31 0.90 -10.62
N ILE A 214 6.83 1.40 -9.49
CA ILE A 214 6.56 0.85 -8.15
C ILE A 214 5.08 0.94 -7.81
N VAL A 215 4.41 2.06 -8.11
CA VAL A 215 2.96 2.21 -7.85
C VAL A 215 2.15 1.26 -8.73
N LEU A 216 2.45 1.17 -10.03
CA LEU A 216 1.75 0.28 -10.95
C LEU A 216 1.98 -1.20 -10.59
N GLY A 217 3.22 -1.59 -10.33
CA GLY A 217 3.56 -2.93 -9.87
C GLY A 217 2.94 -3.26 -8.51
N GLY A 218 2.82 -2.27 -7.61
CA GLY A 218 2.13 -2.41 -6.35
C GLY A 218 0.62 -2.63 -6.49
N LEU A 219 -0.04 -1.94 -7.43
CA LEU A 219 -1.44 -2.18 -7.77
C LEU A 219 -1.63 -3.59 -8.36
N ILE A 220 -0.71 -4.03 -9.21
CA ILE A 220 -0.70 -5.40 -9.74
C ILE A 220 -0.51 -6.42 -8.63
N GLN A 221 0.40 -6.17 -7.69
CA GLN A 221 0.60 -7.04 -6.53
C GLN A 221 -0.67 -7.12 -5.67
N MET A 222 -1.37 -6.01 -5.45
CA MET A 222 -2.66 -6.03 -4.75
C MET A 222 -3.71 -6.81 -5.55
N TYR A 223 -3.72 -6.71 -6.88
CA TYR A 223 -4.61 -7.49 -7.74
C TYR A 223 -4.30 -9.00 -7.67
N VAL A 224 -3.03 -9.40 -7.73
CA VAL A 224 -2.62 -10.81 -7.60
C VAL A 224 -2.96 -11.36 -6.22
N ILE A 225 -2.73 -10.59 -5.16
CA ILE A 225 -3.13 -10.99 -3.80
C ILE A 225 -4.65 -11.12 -3.76
N ILE A 226 -5.42 -10.04 -3.98
CA ILE A 226 -6.86 -10.00 -3.70
C ILE A 226 -7.69 -10.78 -4.73
N ILE A 227 -7.46 -10.55 -6.02
CA ILE A 227 -8.24 -11.19 -7.08
C ILE A 227 -7.68 -12.57 -7.37
N GLY A 228 -6.36 -12.73 -7.44
CA GLY A 228 -5.74 -14.06 -7.65
C GLY A 228 -6.07 -15.04 -6.53
N GLY A 229 -5.99 -14.62 -5.26
CA GLY A 229 -6.35 -15.45 -4.13
C GLY A 229 -7.86 -15.74 -4.00
N GLN A 230 -8.72 -14.90 -4.60
CA GLN A 230 -10.16 -15.16 -4.70
C GLN A 230 -10.55 -16.03 -5.88
N ALA A 231 -9.85 -15.88 -7.00
CA ALA A 231 -10.05 -16.62 -8.24
C ALA A 231 -9.74 -18.11 -8.07
N TYR A 232 -8.72 -18.43 -7.25
CA TYR A 232 -8.43 -19.82 -6.91
C TYR A 232 -9.60 -20.46 -6.13
N PRO A 233 -10.03 -21.69 -6.52
CA PRO A 233 -11.18 -22.35 -5.91
C PRO A 233 -11.02 -22.56 -4.41
N LEU A 234 -12.13 -22.45 -3.68
CA LEU A 234 -12.17 -22.78 -2.27
C LEU A 234 -12.30 -24.30 -2.10
N GLU A 235 -11.43 -24.92 -1.31
CA GLU A 235 -11.63 -26.30 -0.88
C GLU A 235 -12.72 -26.37 0.19
N LEU A 236 -13.93 -26.77 -0.21
CA LEU A 236 -15.08 -26.90 0.69
C LEU A 236 -14.99 -28.14 1.59
N PHE A 237 -14.49 -29.25 1.04
CA PHE A 237 -14.30 -30.50 1.76
C PHE A 237 -12.93 -31.10 1.39
N PRO A 238 -11.98 -31.16 2.35
CA PRO A 238 -10.65 -31.72 2.09
C PRO A 238 -10.72 -33.14 1.50
N GLY A 239 -10.02 -33.35 0.38
CA GLY A 239 -9.93 -34.65 -0.29
C GLY A 239 -11.20 -35.09 -1.04
N LYS A 240 -12.18 -34.19 -1.27
CA LYS A 240 -13.37 -34.48 -2.08
C LYS A 240 -13.53 -33.45 -3.19
N GLU A 241 -13.78 -33.93 -4.41
CA GLU A 241 -14.24 -33.06 -5.49
C GLU A 241 -15.72 -32.72 -5.27
N VAL A 242 -16.02 -31.44 -5.19
CA VAL A 242 -17.38 -30.91 -5.01
C VAL A 242 -17.78 -30.25 -6.32
N SER A 243 -18.80 -30.80 -6.98
CA SER A 243 -19.41 -30.19 -8.16
C SER A 243 -20.82 -29.73 -7.82
N SER A 244 -21.14 -28.47 -8.08
CA SER A 244 -22.51 -27.96 -8.03
C SER A 244 -22.80 -27.08 -9.25
N SER A 245 -24.06 -26.65 -9.39
CA SER A 245 -24.49 -25.67 -10.40
C SER A 245 -23.93 -24.25 -10.18
N PHE A 246 -23.17 -24.02 -9.10
CA PHE A 246 -22.63 -22.70 -8.69
C PHE A 246 -21.12 -22.54 -8.94
N PHE A 247 -20.54 -23.30 -9.88
CA PHE A 247 -19.13 -23.20 -10.27
C PHE A 247 -18.14 -23.58 -9.14
N ASP A 248 -18.52 -24.50 -8.25
CA ASP A 248 -17.61 -25.05 -7.24
C ASP A 248 -16.41 -25.75 -7.89
N GLY A 249 -15.21 -25.47 -7.41
CA GLY A 249 -13.97 -26.05 -7.93
C GLY A 249 -13.39 -25.41 -9.20
N VAL A 250 -14.01 -24.36 -9.75
CA VAL A 250 -13.56 -23.69 -10.99
C VAL A 250 -12.80 -22.39 -10.67
N VAL A 251 -11.71 -22.13 -11.42
CA VAL A 251 -11.02 -20.83 -11.37
C VAL A 251 -11.94 -19.74 -11.90
N ASN A 252 -12.31 -18.79 -11.04
CA ASN A 252 -13.23 -17.73 -11.41
C ASN A 252 -12.51 -16.61 -12.16
N SER A 253 -13.13 -16.11 -13.24
CA SER A 253 -12.63 -14.93 -13.96
C SER A 253 -13.24 -13.65 -13.38
N TYR A 254 -12.42 -12.62 -13.17
CA TYR A 254 -12.87 -11.29 -12.76
C TYR A 254 -12.52 -10.27 -13.84
N THR A 255 -13.52 -9.53 -14.30
CA THR A 255 -13.35 -8.37 -15.18
C THR A 255 -14.01 -7.17 -14.51
N PRO A 256 -13.26 -6.11 -14.18
CA PRO A 256 -13.82 -4.95 -13.52
C PRO A 256 -14.82 -4.25 -14.43
N THR A 257 -15.97 -3.90 -13.86
CA THR A 257 -16.98 -3.08 -14.52
C THR A 257 -16.52 -1.63 -14.63
N LEU A 258 -17.17 -0.87 -15.52
CA LEU A 258 -16.91 0.57 -15.65
C LEU A 258 -17.13 1.31 -14.32
N ALA A 259 -18.13 0.91 -13.55
CA ALA A 259 -18.44 1.53 -12.26
C ALA A 259 -17.32 1.31 -11.24
N GLU A 260 -16.79 0.09 -11.12
CA GLU A 260 -15.65 -0.24 -10.25
C GLU A 260 -14.39 0.54 -10.67
N ALA A 261 -14.12 0.62 -11.98
CA ALA A 261 -12.99 1.37 -12.50
C ALA A 261 -13.10 2.88 -12.20
N LEU A 262 -14.28 3.47 -12.43
CA LEU A 262 -14.53 4.88 -12.13
C LEU A 262 -14.49 5.17 -10.64
N LEU A 263 -14.95 4.25 -9.79
CA LEU A 263 -14.86 4.39 -8.34
C LEU A 263 -13.40 4.43 -7.87
N GLY A 264 -12.55 3.56 -8.42
CA GLY A 264 -11.10 3.56 -8.17
C GLY A 264 -10.44 4.87 -8.60
N ILE A 265 -10.65 5.28 -9.86
CA ILE A 265 -10.09 6.52 -10.42
C ILE A 265 -10.59 7.75 -9.64
N GLY A 266 -11.88 7.79 -9.31
CA GLY A 266 -12.50 8.86 -8.52
C GLY A 266 -11.89 8.98 -7.12
N GLY A 267 -11.60 7.85 -6.46
CA GLY A 267 -10.90 7.83 -5.18
C GLY A 267 -9.51 8.47 -5.25
N PHE A 268 -8.74 8.18 -6.30
CA PHE A 268 -7.44 8.82 -6.55
C PHE A 268 -7.59 10.32 -6.83
N ALA A 269 -8.53 10.71 -7.69
CA ALA A 269 -8.77 12.10 -8.05
C ALA A 269 -9.15 12.96 -6.82
N VAL A 270 -10.05 12.48 -5.98
CA VAL A 270 -10.44 13.16 -4.73
C VAL A 270 -9.25 13.28 -3.78
N THR A 271 -8.41 12.25 -3.68
CA THR A 271 -7.20 12.29 -2.85
C THR A 271 -6.23 13.36 -3.32
N LEU A 272 -5.92 13.40 -4.62
CA LEU A 272 -5.02 14.40 -5.20
C LEU A 272 -5.60 15.82 -5.08
N PHE A 273 -6.91 15.98 -5.26
CA PHE A 273 -7.59 17.26 -5.05
C PHE A 273 -7.46 17.74 -3.60
N MET A 274 -7.73 16.87 -2.62
CA MET A 274 -7.59 17.22 -1.20
C MET A 274 -6.16 17.60 -0.84
N VAL A 275 -5.16 16.88 -1.36
CA VAL A 275 -3.73 17.21 -1.15
C VAL A 275 -3.41 18.58 -1.74
N ALA A 276 -3.80 18.85 -2.98
CA ALA A 276 -3.56 20.13 -3.64
C ALA A 276 -4.26 21.29 -2.91
N PHE A 277 -5.51 21.09 -2.49
CA PHE A 277 -6.28 22.05 -1.72
C PHE A 277 -5.65 22.34 -0.35
N ALA A 278 -5.27 21.29 0.39
CA ALA A 278 -4.62 21.41 1.68
C ALA A 278 -3.28 22.14 1.56
N VAL A 279 -2.43 21.80 0.59
CA VAL A 279 -1.15 22.47 0.36
C VAL A 279 -1.33 23.95 -0.02
N LYS A 280 -2.39 24.29 -0.76
CA LYS A 280 -2.67 25.67 -1.17
C LYS A 280 -3.16 26.54 0.00
N ILE A 281 -3.98 25.99 0.88
CA ILE A 281 -4.64 26.74 1.96
C ILE A 281 -3.82 26.69 3.25
N LEU A 282 -3.33 25.52 3.61
CA LEU A 282 -2.56 25.27 4.80
C LEU A 282 -1.08 25.32 4.39
N LYS A 283 -0.31 26.24 4.99
CA LYS A 283 1.12 26.44 4.71
C LYS A 283 1.98 25.28 5.23
N PHE A 284 1.66 24.05 4.82
CA PHE A 284 2.32 22.82 5.25
C PHE A 284 3.68 22.61 4.59
N LEU A 285 3.88 23.15 3.39
CA LEU A 285 5.15 23.01 2.70
C LEU A 285 6.18 23.99 3.26
N PRO A 286 7.38 23.51 3.64
CA PRO A 286 8.47 24.39 4.00
C PRO A 286 8.80 25.32 2.83
N VAL A 287 9.17 26.56 3.16
CA VAL A 287 9.44 27.62 2.17
C VAL A 287 10.59 27.23 1.25
N SER A 288 11.55 26.45 1.75
CA SER A 288 12.65 25.88 1.00
C SER A 288 13.00 24.48 1.51
N LEU A 289 13.37 23.57 0.60
CA LEU A 289 14.08 22.32 0.92
C LEU A 289 15.49 22.33 0.30
N ALA A 290 16.05 23.51 0.05
CA ALA A 290 17.43 23.63 -0.38
C ALA A 290 18.36 22.99 0.66
N ASP A 291 19.46 22.40 0.20
CA ASP A 291 20.36 21.67 1.10
C ASP A 291 20.95 22.63 2.16
N GLU A 292 21.17 23.91 1.83
CA GLU A 292 21.56 24.97 2.78
C GLU A 292 20.58 25.17 3.94
N ALA A 293 19.29 24.90 3.75
CA ALA A 293 18.25 25.10 4.75
C ALA A 293 17.93 23.84 5.57
N VAL A 294 18.38 22.67 5.11
CA VAL A 294 17.94 21.36 5.64
C VAL A 294 19.10 20.48 6.09
N ASP A 295 20.30 20.63 5.51
CA ASP A 295 21.46 19.82 5.87
C ASP A 295 22.35 20.56 6.91
N PRO A 296 22.42 20.07 8.18
CA PRO A 296 23.28 20.65 9.20
C PRO A 296 24.78 20.51 8.90
N HIS A 297 25.15 19.73 7.87
CA HIS A 297 26.52 19.59 7.39
C HIS A 297 26.80 20.34 6.07
N HIS A 298 25.85 21.15 5.58
CA HIS A 298 26.08 21.97 4.40
C HIS A 298 27.15 23.02 4.70
N SER A 299 28.35 22.84 4.13
CA SER A 299 29.34 23.91 4.05
C SER A 299 28.75 25.03 3.20
N LYS A 300 28.76 26.26 3.71
CA LYS A 300 28.58 27.45 2.87
C LYS A 300 29.59 27.48 1.72
#